data_AF-A0A7K0RCL2-F1
#
_entry.id   AF-A0A7K0RCL2-F1
#
_cell.length_a   1.000
_cell.length_b   1.000
_cell.length_c   1.000
_cell.angle_alpha   90.00
_cell.angle_beta   90.00
_cell.angle_gamma   90.00
#
_symmetry.space_group_name_H-M   'P 1'
#
loop_
_entity.id
_entity.type
_entity.pdbx_description
1 polymer ?
#
loop_
_entity_poly.entity_id
_entity_poly.type
_entity_poly.pdbx_seq_one_letter_code
_entity_poly.pdbx_strand_id
1 'polypeptide(L)'
;MAGPLTTEAIVLRSIRYAEADRILHLYTPMRGRVSAIAKGVRRSGSRFGGRLEPFFRLRIGLHEGRSDLLTVTSADTLAPYARLREHGDALDAAARASDAVGRLFETGEPHPEVFNLLCAMLVQLNDDPDAASAAGRRLAFR
;
A
#
# COMPACT_ATOMS: atom_id res chain seq x y z
N MET A 1 17.90 18.06 9.84
CA MET A 1 17.78 16.60 9.61
C MET A 1 16.48 16.16 10.25
N ALA A 2 15.49 15.76 9.47
CA ALA A 2 14.30 15.12 10.02
C ALA A 2 14.69 13.71 10.50
N GLY A 3 14.34 13.37 11.74
CA GLY A 3 14.66 12.08 12.33
C GLY A 3 13.93 10.91 11.63
N PRO A 4 14.23 9.66 12.00
CA PRO A 4 13.49 8.52 11.49
C PRO A 4 11.99 8.68 11.81
N LEU A 5 11.13 8.54 10.80
CA LEU A 5 9.69 8.53 10.96
C LEU A 5 9.20 7.08 11.04
N THR A 6 8.38 6.75 12.02
CA THR A 6 7.58 5.53 12.01
C THR A 6 6.12 5.89 11.89
N THR A 7 5.41 5.29 10.93
CA THR A 7 3.99 5.54 10.70
C THR A 7 3.30 4.30 10.16
N GLU A 8 1.97 4.29 10.18
CA GLU A 8 1.22 3.27 9.46
C GLU A 8 1.06 3.66 7.99
N ALA A 9 1.09 2.65 7.12
CA ALA A 9 0.99 2.86 5.69
C ALA A 9 0.25 1.71 5.02
N ILE A 10 -0.50 2.03 3.97
CA ILE A 10 -0.99 1.05 2.99
C ILE A 10 -0.09 1.14 1.77
N VAL A 11 0.40 0.00 1.28
CA VAL A 11 1.14 -0.06 0.02
C VAL A 11 0.14 0.02 -1.14
N LEU A 12 0.04 1.19 -1.77
CA LEU A 12 -0.81 1.39 -2.94
C LEU A 12 -0.22 0.70 -4.19
N ARG A 13 1.10 0.81 -4.36
CA ARG A 13 1.83 0.23 -5.49
C ARG A 13 3.26 -0.10 -5.08
N SER A 14 3.81 -1.15 -5.68
CA SER A 14 5.20 -1.57 -5.54
C SER A 14 5.80 -1.78 -6.94
N ILE A 15 6.78 -0.96 -7.30
CA ILE A 15 7.36 -0.86 -8.65
C ILE A 15 8.81 -1.34 -8.59
N ARG A 16 9.24 -2.19 -9.53
CA ARG A 16 10.66 -2.55 -9.68
C ARG A 16 11.43 -1.32 -10.15
N TYR A 17 12.53 -1.00 -9.48
CA TYR A 17 13.34 0.19 -9.81
C TYR A 17 14.75 -0.17 -10.29
N ALA A 18 15.42 -1.07 -9.57
CA ALA A 18 16.71 -1.62 -9.95
C ALA A 18 16.68 -3.15 -9.80
N GLU A 19 17.82 -3.80 -10.03
CA GLU A 19 17.95 -5.25 -9.87
C GLU A 19 17.45 -5.75 -8.52
N ALA A 20 17.77 -5.03 -7.44
CA ALA A 20 17.45 -5.46 -6.09
C ALA A 20 16.36 -4.62 -5.40
N ASP A 21 15.90 -3.52 -6.01
CA ASP A 21 15.18 -2.45 -5.31
C ASP A 21 13.75 -2.29 -5.82
N ARG A 22 12.87 -1.79 -4.95
CA ARG A 22 11.51 -1.38 -5.32
C ARG A 22 11.22 0.05 -4.86
N ILE A 23 10.45 0.78 -5.65
CA ILE A 23 9.78 2.02 -5.23
C ILE A 23 8.37 1.67 -4.78
N LEU A 24 8.00 2.15 -3.60
CA LEU A 24 6.67 2.01 -3.02
C LEU A 24 5.95 3.34 -3.11
N HIS A 25 4.68 3.28 -3.53
CA HIS A 25 3.74 4.36 -3.27
C HIS A 25 2.92 3.95 -2.05
N LEU A 26 3.02 4.76 -1.00
CA LEU A 26 2.42 4.53 0.30
C LEU A 26 1.34 5.58 0.54
N TYR A 27 0.24 5.19 1.16
CA TYR A 27 -0.70 6.15 1.75
C TYR A 27 -0.61 6.07 3.27
N THR A 28 -0.43 7.22 3.92
CA THR A 28 -0.22 7.32 5.36
C THR A 28 -1.24 8.29 5.95
N PRO A 29 -1.67 8.09 7.21
CA PRO A 29 -2.68 8.95 7.81
C PRO A 29 -2.17 10.37 8.08
N MET A 30 -0.86 10.56 8.29
CA MET A 30 -0.28 11.85 8.71
C MET A 30 0.49 12.59 7.62
N ARG A 31 0.89 11.92 6.53
CA ARG A 31 1.65 12.54 5.42
C ARG A 31 1.00 12.33 4.06
N GLY A 32 -0.22 11.81 4.01
CA GLY A 32 -0.90 11.49 2.77
C GLY A 32 -0.08 10.50 1.94
N ARG A 33 0.02 10.76 0.64
CA ARG A 33 0.79 9.93 -0.29
C ARG A 33 2.29 10.21 -0.15
N VAL A 34 3.06 9.13 0.01
CA VAL A 34 4.52 9.17 0.14
C VAL A 34 5.16 8.17 -0.83
N SER A 35 6.23 8.58 -1.49
CA SER A 35 7.07 7.69 -2.29
C SER A 35 8.29 7.27 -1.50
N ALA A 36 8.60 5.97 -1.46
CA ALA A 36 9.75 5.46 -0.73
C ALA A 36 10.48 4.34 -1.48
N ILE A 37 11.82 4.37 -1.47
CA ILE A 37 12.66 3.29 -2.00
C ILE A 37 12.96 2.24 -0.92
N ALA A 38 12.67 0.99 -1.24
CA ALA A 38 13.07 -0.19 -0.48
C ALA A 38 14.29 -0.84 -1.15
N LYS A 39 15.47 -0.53 -0.60
CA LYS A 39 16.75 -1.02 -1.12
C LYS A 39 16.97 -2.49 -0.78
N GLY A 40 17.47 -3.26 -1.74
CA GLY A 40 17.82 -4.67 -1.57
C GLY A 40 16.65 -5.61 -1.34
N VAL A 41 15.41 -5.14 -1.46
CA VAL A 41 14.19 -5.89 -1.09
C VAL A 41 14.04 -7.19 -1.89
N ARG A 42 14.56 -7.25 -3.11
CA ARG A 42 14.48 -8.44 -3.99
C ARG A 42 15.63 -9.43 -3.81
N ARG A 43 16.65 -9.13 -2.98
CA ARG A 43 17.76 -10.07 -2.73
C ARG A 43 17.26 -11.26 -1.91
N SER A 44 17.82 -12.44 -2.19
CA SER A 44 17.67 -13.59 -1.29
C SER A 44 18.15 -13.23 0.12
N GLY A 45 17.37 -13.57 1.14
CA GLY A 45 17.66 -13.19 2.54
C GLY A 45 17.37 -11.73 2.89
N SER A 46 16.68 -10.96 2.03
CA SER A 46 16.21 -9.61 2.35
C SER A 46 15.45 -9.57 3.69
N ARG A 47 15.79 -8.61 4.56
CA ARG A 47 15.09 -8.40 5.84
C ARG A 47 13.60 -8.08 5.68
N PHE A 48 13.21 -7.62 4.50
CA PHE A 48 11.82 -7.32 4.17
C PHE A 48 11.09 -8.57 3.64
N GLY A 49 11.78 -9.57 3.09
CA GLY A 49 11.12 -10.76 2.52
C GLY A 49 10.00 -10.38 1.53
N GLY A 50 8.86 -11.07 1.61
CA GLY A 50 7.66 -10.78 0.81
C GLY A 50 6.74 -9.68 1.39
N ARG A 51 7.17 -8.95 2.42
CA ARG A 51 6.45 -7.75 2.88
C ARG A 51 6.74 -6.61 1.90
N LEU A 52 5.95 -5.54 1.90
CA LEU A 52 5.96 -4.45 0.90
C LEU A 52 5.26 -4.79 -0.44
N GLU A 53 4.50 -5.88 -0.50
CA GLU A 53 3.59 -6.14 -1.61
C GLU A 53 2.36 -5.20 -1.55
N PRO A 54 1.70 -4.92 -2.68
CA PRO A 54 0.49 -4.10 -2.70
C PRO A 54 -0.58 -4.58 -1.70
N PHE A 55 -1.35 -3.62 -1.20
CA PHE A 55 -2.45 -3.77 -0.25
C PHE A 55 -2.04 -4.05 1.19
N PHE A 56 -0.78 -4.41 1.46
CA PHE A 56 -0.32 -4.62 2.83
C PHE A 56 -0.50 -3.34 3.65
N ARG A 57 -1.11 -3.48 4.83
CA ARG A 57 -1.05 -2.47 5.89
C ARG A 57 0.15 -2.78 6.76
N LEU A 58 1.03 -1.80 6.89
CA LEU A 58 2.32 -1.92 7.54
C LEU A 58 2.50 -0.84 8.59
N ARG A 59 3.28 -1.12 9.62
CA ARG A 59 4.01 -0.11 10.36
C ARG A 59 5.38 0.03 9.71
N ILE A 60 5.64 1.19 9.11
CA ILE A 60 6.79 1.42 8.26
C ILE A 60 7.71 2.49 8.84
N GLY A 61 9.01 2.18 8.89
CA GLY A 61 10.07 3.12 9.17
C GLY A 61 10.53 3.78 7.88
N LEU A 62 10.59 5.11 7.89
CA LEU A 62 10.99 5.94 6.76
C LEU A 62 12.10 6.90 7.20
N HIS A 63 13.11 7.04 6.36
CA HIS A 63 14.15 8.05 6.51
C HIS A 63 14.03 9.07 5.37
N GLU A 64 14.00 10.35 5.74
CA GLU A 64 13.91 11.47 4.81
C GLU A 64 15.32 11.93 4.42
N GLY A 65 15.58 11.90 3.11
CA GLY A 65 16.86 12.26 2.54
C GLY A 65 16.90 13.73 2.10
N ARG A 66 17.59 13.99 0.99
CA ARG A 66 17.62 15.31 0.32
C ARG A 66 16.56 15.45 -0.78
N SER A 67 15.89 14.36 -1.15
CA SER A 67 14.86 14.32 -2.19
C SER A 67 13.51 13.90 -1.60
N ASP A 68 12.46 14.09 -2.39
CA ASP A 68 11.09 13.67 -2.04
C ASP A 68 10.89 12.14 -2.04
N LEU A 69 11.93 11.37 -2.41
CA LEU A 69 11.94 9.91 -2.35
C LEU A 69 12.58 9.44 -1.05
N LEU A 70 11.75 8.99 -0.12
CA LEU A 70 12.18 8.53 1.20
C LEU A 70 12.84 7.15 1.10
N THR A 71 13.58 6.72 2.14
CA THR A 71 14.14 5.36 2.21
C THR A 71 13.41 4.53 3.26
N VAL A 72 12.98 3.32 2.91
CA VAL A 72 12.37 2.37 3.86
C VAL A 72 13.45 1.79 4.78
N THR A 73 13.30 1.99 6.08
CA THR A 73 14.26 1.54 7.11
C THR A 73 13.77 0.34 7.92
N SER A 74 12.46 0.18 8.10
CA SER A 74 11.82 -0.99 8.73
C SER A 74 10.43 -1.21 8.16
N ALA A 75 9.90 -2.42 8.28
CA ALA A 75 8.53 -2.74 7.89
C ALA A 75 8.02 -3.94 8.70
N ASP A 76 6.98 -3.68 9.51
CA ASP A 76 6.26 -4.66 10.30
C ASP A 76 4.85 -4.82 9.73
N THR A 77 4.43 -6.05 9.47
CA THR A 77 3.12 -6.31 8.88
C THR A 77 2.04 -6.18 9.93
N LEU A 78 1.06 -5.30 9.69
CA LEU A 78 -0.14 -5.19 10.50
C LEU A 78 -1.26 -6.04 9.92
N ALA A 79 -1.46 -5.98 8.60
CA ALA A 79 -2.41 -6.83 7.90
C ALA A 79 -1.93 -7.13 6.46
N PRO A 80 -1.75 -8.42 6.09
CA PRO A 80 -1.35 -8.81 4.73
C PRO A 80 -2.55 -8.94 3.76
N TYR A 81 -3.77 -9.05 4.31
CA TYR A 81 -5.03 -9.34 3.59
C TYR A 81 -4.88 -10.50 2.59
N ALA A 82 -4.49 -11.67 3.11
CA ALA A 82 -4.07 -12.82 2.30
C ALA A 82 -5.17 -13.29 1.33
N ARG A 83 -6.43 -13.27 1.76
CA ARG A 83 -7.58 -13.76 0.96
C ARG A 83 -7.82 -12.94 -0.31
N LEU A 84 -7.36 -11.69 -0.37
CA LEU A 84 -7.44 -10.89 -1.60
C LEU A 84 -6.74 -11.59 -2.77
N ARG A 85 -5.60 -12.25 -2.52
CA ARG A 85 -4.82 -12.91 -3.58
C ARG A 85 -5.42 -14.23 -4.06
N GLU A 86 -6.35 -14.77 -3.28
CA GLU A 86 -7.05 -16.02 -3.58
C GLU A 86 -8.33 -15.78 -4.39
N HIS A 87 -8.80 -14.53 -4.47
CA HIS A 87 -10.08 -14.16 -5.09
C HIS A 87 -9.90 -12.99 -6.07
N GLY A 88 -10.01 -13.27 -7.38
CA GLY A 88 -9.76 -12.30 -8.44
C GLY A 88 -10.61 -11.02 -8.34
N ASP A 89 -11.92 -11.15 -8.10
CA ASP A 89 -12.83 -10.00 -8.00
C ASP A 89 -12.47 -9.06 -6.83
N ALA A 90 -12.08 -9.64 -5.69
CA ALA A 90 -11.64 -8.88 -4.52
C ALA A 90 -10.27 -8.21 -4.75
N LEU A 91 -9.35 -8.91 -5.41
CA LEU A 91 -8.05 -8.36 -5.82
C LEU A 91 -8.22 -7.16 -6.74
N ASP A 92 -9.08 -7.28 -7.75
CA ASP A 92 -9.37 -6.23 -8.71
C ASP A 92 -10.05 -5.03 -8.05
N ALA A 93 -10.96 -5.27 -7.10
CA ALA A 93 -11.59 -4.20 -6.32
C ALA A 93 -10.55 -3.43 -5.47
N ALA A 94 -9.65 -4.15 -4.79
CA ALA A 94 -8.56 -3.55 -4.01
C ALA A 94 -7.59 -2.76 -4.90
N ALA A 95 -7.27 -3.28 -6.08
CA ALA A 95 -6.43 -2.62 -7.07
C ALA A 95 -7.06 -1.31 -7.57
N ARG A 96 -8.34 -1.33 -7.94
CA ARG A 96 -9.08 -0.13 -8.39
C ARG A 96 -9.14 0.93 -7.30
N ALA A 97 -9.46 0.54 -6.06
CA ALA A 97 -9.50 1.47 -4.93
C ALA A 97 -8.13 2.10 -4.65
N SER A 98 -7.06 1.29 -4.65
CA SER A 98 -5.70 1.77 -4.41
C SER A 98 -5.21 2.70 -5.53
N ASP A 99 -5.53 2.40 -6.79
CA ASP A 99 -5.21 3.28 -7.93
C ASP A 99 -6.00 4.60 -7.86
N ALA A 100 -7.30 4.53 -7.52
CA ALA A 100 -8.13 5.72 -7.32
C ALA A 100 -7.58 6.62 -6.20
N VAL A 101 -7.23 6.06 -5.04
CA VAL A 101 -6.60 6.81 -3.95
C VAL A 101 -5.28 7.42 -4.41
N GLY A 102 -4.45 6.65 -5.12
CA GLY A 102 -3.17 7.13 -5.62
C GLY A 102 -3.27 8.30 -6.60
N ARG A 103 -4.34 8.34 -7.42
CA ARG A 103 -4.58 9.41 -8.41
C ARG A 103 -5.29 10.62 -7.83
N LEU A 104 -6.29 10.41 -6.98
CA LEU A 104 -7.10 11.50 -6.41
C LEU A 104 -6.37 12.26 -5.31
N PHE A 105 -5.50 11.57 -4.55
CA PHE A 105 -4.75 12.14 -3.43
C PHE A 105 -3.25 12.07 -3.74
N GLU A 106 -2.84 12.71 -4.83
CA GLU A 106 -1.46 12.65 -5.31
C GLU A 106 -0.49 13.54 -4.53
N THR A 107 -1.00 14.59 -3.88
CA THR A 107 -0.23 15.52 -3.06
C THR A 107 0.13 14.89 -1.70
N GLY A 108 1.14 15.44 -1.04
CA GLY A 108 1.51 15.08 0.34
C GLY A 108 0.53 15.57 1.41
N GLU A 109 -0.69 15.98 1.02
CA GLU A 109 -1.71 16.43 1.95
C GLU A 109 -2.40 15.22 2.60
N PRO A 110 -2.38 15.12 3.94
CA PRO A 110 -2.98 13.99 4.64
C PRO A 110 -4.50 14.11 4.68
N HIS A 111 -5.18 13.05 4.23
CA HIS A 111 -6.60 12.82 4.51
C HIS A 111 -6.75 11.53 5.32
N PRO A 112 -6.75 11.60 6.67
CA PRO A 112 -6.87 10.43 7.53
C PRO A 112 -8.09 9.57 7.20
N GLU A 113 -9.17 10.20 6.73
CA GLU A 113 -10.43 9.50 6.45
C GLU A 113 -10.35 8.63 5.21
N VAL A 114 -9.53 9.04 4.23
CA VAL A 114 -9.21 8.23 3.06
C VAL A 114 -8.40 7.00 3.46
N PHE A 115 -7.43 7.18 4.37
CA PHE A 115 -6.65 6.07 4.91
C PHE A 115 -7.54 5.08 5.67
N ASN A 116 -8.41 5.59 6.54
CA ASN A 116 -9.36 4.79 7.32
C ASN A 116 -10.35 4.05 6.41
N LEU A 117 -10.89 4.73 5.40
CA LEU A 117 -11.81 4.13 4.43
C LEU A 117 -11.14 3.03 3.61
N LEU A 118 -9.91 3.26 3.14
CA LEU A 118 -9.16 2.25 2.40
C LEU A 118 -8.84 1.04 3.28
N CYS A 119 -8.48 1.24 4.56
CA CYS A 119 -8.32 0.14 5.51
C CYS A 119 -9.62 -0.66 5.67
N ALA A 120 -10.74 0.01 5.93
CA ALA A 120 -12.04 -0.64 6.14
C ALA A 120 -12.47 -1.45 4.91
N MET A 121 -12.28 -0.89 3.71
CA MET A 121 -12.56 -1.58 2.46
C MET A 121 -11.66 -2.83 2.28
N LEU A 122 -10.36 -2.73 2.56
CA LEU A 122 -9.45 -3.88 2.44
C LEU A 122 -9.78 -4.99 3.45
N VAL A 123 -10.20 -4.63 4.67
CA VAL A 123 -10.72 -5.60 5.66
C VAL A 123 -11.98 -6.26 5.12
N GLN A 124 -12.96 -5.48 4.66
CA GLN A 124 -14.23 -6.02 4.16
C GLN A 124 -14.04 -6.95 2.95
N LEU A 125 -13.17 -6.58 2.00
CA LEU A 125 -12.83 -7.42 0.85
C LEU A 125 -12.07 -8.70 1.24
N ASN A 126 -11.28 -8.65 2.31
CA ASN A 126 -10.59 -9.83 2.83
C ASN A 126 -11.54 -10.77 3.58
N ASP A 127 -12.50 -10.22 4.33
CA ASP A 127 -13.41 -10.99 5.18
C ASP A 127 -14.57 -11.57 4.36
N ASP A 128 -15.05 -10.85 3.34
CA ASP A 128 -16.06 -11.30 2.39
C ASP A 128 -15.62 -10.97 0.94
N PRO A 129 -14.76 -11.81 0.33
CA PRO A 129 -14.30 -11.61 -1.05
C PRO A 129 -15.42 -11.68 -2.10
N ASP A 130 -16.50 -12.42 -1.82
CA ASP A 130 -17.61 -12.62 -2.76
C ASP A 130 -18.50 -11.38 -2.89
N ALA A 131 -18.52 -10.52 -1.86
CA ALA A 131 -19.19 -9.22 -1.91
C ALA A 131 -18.68 -8.34 -3.06
N ALA A 132 -17.40 -8.45 -3.42
CA ALA A 132 -16.81 -7.71 -4.54
C ALA A 132 -17.46 -8.08 -5.88
N SER A 133 -17.73 -9.38 -6.07
CA SER A 133 -18.37 -9.92 -7.27
C SER A 133 -19.82 -9.44 -7.42
N ALA A 134 -20.55 -9.32 -6.30
CA ALA A 134 -21.91 -8.82 -6.29
C ALA A 134 -21.99 -7.32 -6.67
N ALA A 135 -21.02 -6.52 -6.24
CA ALA A 135 -20.93 -5.11 -6.59
C ALA A 135 -20.52 -4.88 -8.06
N GLY A 136 -19.51 -5.64 -8.55
CA GLY A 136 -19.04 -5.54 -9.93
C GLY A 136 -20.10 -5.92 -10.96
N ARG A 137 -20.86 -7.01 -10.71
CA ARG A 137 -21.97 -7.43 -11.58
C ARG A 137 -23.09 -6.40 -11.68
N ARG A 138 -23.33 -5.59 -10.65
CA ARG A 138 -24.36 -4.54 -10.68
C ARG A 138 -23.97 -3.32 -11.54
N LEU A 139 -22.67 -3.10 -11.75
CA LEU A 139 -22.16 -1.98 -12.55
C LEU A 139 -21.84 -2.39 -14.00
N ALA A 140 -21.62 -3.68 -14.27
CA ALA A 140 -21.34 -4.20 -15.61
C ALA A 140 -22.58 -4.29 -16.53
N PHE A 141 -23.78 -4.01 -15.99
CA PHE A 141 -25.03 -3.89 -16.75
C PHE A 141 -25.61 -2.48 -16.58
N ARG A 142 -24.94 -1.47 -17.16
CA ARG A 142 -25.53 -0.18 -17.52
C ARG A 142 -24.89 0.34 -18.80
#